data_AF-L7JU14-F1
#
_entry.id   AF-L7JU14-F1
#
_cell.length_a   1.000
_cell.length_b   1.000
_cell.length_c   1.000
_cell.angle_alpha   90.00
_cell.angle_beta   90.00
_cell.angle_gamma   90.00
#
_symmetry.space_group_name_H-M   'P 1'
#
loop_
_entity.id
_entity.type
_entity.pdbx_description
1 polymer ?
#
loop_
_entity_poly.entity_id
_entity_poly.type
_entity_poly.pdbx_seq_one_letter_code
_entity_poly.pdbx_strand_id
1 'polypeptide(L)'
;MASEPQANEQTLKKSFSSRINPIIRNVVANGAKGYVFGTLVGLLNSRKSIKCTLSDMHSSGKRFMMLGMIYTGSEALIETVRGKRDPLNVLGASAIAGGLVMSRNGLGKSVLGAVGFSVYTGLNEFYYTRDDK
;
A
#
# COMPACT_ATOMS: atom_id res chain seq x y z
N MET A 1 37.76 -19.33 25.53
CA MET A 1 36.70 -18.65 26.32
C MET A 1 35.87 -17.85 25.35
N ALA A 2 34.63 -18.30 25.11
CA ALA A 2 33.71 -17.71 24.13
C ALA A 2 32.92 -16.59 24.80
N SER A 3 33.23 -15.35 24.47
CA SER A 3 32.46 -14.18 24.89
C SER A 3 32.35 -13.25 23.69
N GLU A 4 31.29 -13.41 22.89
CA GLU A 4 30.57 -12.35 22.14
C GLU A 4 29.47 -12.89 21.18
N PRO A 5 28.27 -13.27 21.68
CA PRO A 5 27.05 -13.37 20.84
C PRO A 5 26.08 -12.18 21.01
N GLN A 6 26.19 -11.44 22.12
CA GLN A 6 25.16 -10.48 22.57
C GLN A 6 25.29 -9.08 21.92
N ALA A 7 26.50 -8.68 21.51
CA ALA A 7 26.73 -7.37 20.90
C ALA A 7 26.19 -7.27 19.46
N ASN A 8 26.20 -8.39 18.71
CA ASN A 8 25.72 -8.48 17.32
C ASN A 8 24.18 -8.48 17.24
N GLU A 9 23.49 -9.15 18.17
CA GLU A 9 22.03 -9.19 18.16
C GLU A 9 21.40 -7.82 18.50
N GLN A 10 22.00 -7.06 19.42
CA GLN A 10 21.51 -5.72 19.77
C GLN A 10 21.73 -4.67 18.67
N THR A 11 22.85 -4.77 17.94
CA THR A 11 23.15 -3.90 16.79
C THR A 11 22.28 -4.25 15.58
N LEU A 12 22.04 -5.55 15.32
CA LEU A 12 21.08 -5.97 14.31
C LEU A 12 19.65 -5.55 14.65
N LYS A 13 19.21 -5.68 15.89
CA LYS A 13 17.88 -5.20 16.32
C LYS A 13 17.74 -3.68 16.14
N LYS A 14 18.76 -2.90 16.48
CA LYS A 14 18.77 -1.44 16.23
C LYS A 14 18.77 -1.09 14.74
N SER A 15 19.58 -1.77 13.93
CA SER A 15 19.67 -1.56 12.47
C SER A 15 18.40 -1.99 11.73
N PHE A 16 17.80 -3.10 12.16
CA PHE A 16 16.52 -3.58 11.65
C PHE A 16 15.39 -2.64 12.08
N SER A 17 15.34 -2.22 13.35
CA SER A 17 14.32 -1.31 13.87
C SER A 17 14.37 0.06 13.18
N SER A 18 15.55 0.61 12.92
CA SER A 18 15.68 1.89 12.21
C SER A 18 15.22 1.82 10.75
N ARG A 19 15.37 0.66 10.09
CA ARG A 19 14.84 0.41 8.74
C ARG A 19 13.34 0.13 8.72
N ILE A 20 12.81 -0.58 9.71
CA ILE A 20 11.41 -1.02 9.77
C ILE A 20 10.48 0.06 10.31
N ASN A 21 10.92 0.88 11.28
CA ASN A 21 10.13 1.98 11.83
C ASN A 21 9.55 2.93 10.77
N PRO A 22 10.32 3.44 9.80
CA PRO A 22 9.74 4.31 8.77
C PRO A 22 8.76 3.56 7.87
N ILE A 23 9.00 2.27 7.57
CA ILE A 23 8.10 1.45 6.77
C ILE A 23 6.76 1.27 7.50
N ILE A 24 6.78 0.83 8.76
CA ILE A 24 5.56 0.65 9.56
C ILE A 24 4.81 1.97 9.69
N ARG A 25 5.53 3.07 9.99
CA ARG A 25 4.91 4.39 10.09
C ARG A 25 4.22 4.79 8.79
N ASN A 26 4.86 4.55 7.65
CA ASN A 26 4.30 4.88 6.34
C ASN A 26 3.12 3.96 5.96
N VAL A 27 3.22 2.66 6.24
CA VAL A 27 2.13 1.70 6.01
C VAL A 27 0.90 2.08 6.85
N VAL A 28 1.08 2.41 8.13
CA VAL A 28 -0.02 2.85 9.00
C VAL A 28 -0.56 4.21 8.57
N ALA A 29 0.30 5.18 8.27
CA ALA A 29 -0.12 6.51 7.83
C ALA A 29 -0.90 6.46 6.51
N ASN A 30 -0.43 5.68 5.53
CA ASN A 30 -1.08 5.52 4.24
C ASN A 30 -2.35 4.67 4.36
N GLY A 31 -2.36 3.66 5.24
CA GLY A 31 -3.59 2.94 5.61
C GLY A 31 -4.65 3.86 6.21
N ALA A 32 -4.26 4.73 7.15
CA ALA A 32 -5.16 5.70 7.76
C ALA A 32 -5.72 6.71 6.74
N LYS A 33 -4.86 7.26 5.87
CA LYS A 33 -5.28 8.12 4.75
C LYS A 33 -6.27 7.39 3.84
N GLY A 34 -5.98 6.13 3.51
CA GLY A 34 -6.87 5.27 2.73
C GLY A 34 -8.22 5.06 3.41
N TYR A 35 -8.24 4.81 4.73
CA TYR A 35 -9.48 4.66 5.49
C TYR A 35 -10.35 5.93 5.40
N VAL A 36 -9.76 7.10 5.66
CA VAL A 36 -10.46 8.38 5.58
C VAL A 36 -11.01 8.61 4.17
N PHE A 37 -10.18 8.45 3.15
CA PHE A 37 -10.62 8.56 1.75
C PHE A 37 -11.75 7.58 1.43
N GLY A 38 -11.63 6.32 1.86
CA GLY A 38 -12.64 5.30 1.62
C GLY A 38 -13.97 5.57 2.35
N THR A 39 -13.94 6.18 3.53
CA THR A 39 -15.18 6.61 4.20
C THR A 39 -15.87 7.74 3.44
N LEU A 40 -15.13 8.68 2.86
CA LEU A 40 -15.68 9.74 2.01
C LEU A 40 -16.29 9.15 0.72
N VAL A 41 -15.58 8.23 0.06
CA VAL A 41 -16.11 7.53 -1.13
C VAL A 41 -17.35 6.70 -0.79
N GLY A 42 -17.34 6.01 0.34
CA GLY A 42 -18.49 5.23 0.82
C GLY A 42 -19.71 6.10 1.13
N LEU A 43 -19.50 7.31 1.62
CA LEU A 43 -20.55 8.30 1.85
C LEU A 43 -21.22 8.71 0.53
N LEU A 44 -20.45 8.98 -0.52
CA LEU A 44 -20.97 9.40 -1.84
C LEU A 44 -21.81 8.31 -2.52
N ASN A 45 -21.52 7.04 -2.24
CA ASN A 45 -22.22 5.91 -2.87
C ASN A 45 -23.54 5.53 -2.15
N SER A 46 -23.73 5.94 -0.89
CA SER A 46 -24.87 5.48 -0.10
C SER A 46 -26.11 6.36 -0.31
N ARG A 47 -27.09 5.84 -1.06
CA ARG A 47 -28.38 6.50 -1.37
C ARG A 47 -29.53 6.02 -0.45
N LYS A 48 -29.21 5.51 0.75
CA LYS A 48 -30.14 4.86 1.70
C LYS A 48 -30.06 5.46 3.10
N SER A 49 -30.85 4.92 4.04
CA SER A 49 -30.90 5.28 5.47
C SER A 49 -29.53 5.29 6.16
N ILE A 50 -29.38 6.14 7.19
CA ILE A 50 -28.12 6.44 7.90
C ILE A 50 -27.35 5.20 8.39
N LYS A 51 -28.07 4.12 8.76
CA LYS A 51 -27.46 2.86 9.22
C LYS A 51 -26.75 2.11 8.10
N CYS A 52 -27.34 2.10 6.90
CA CYS A 52 -26.69 1.54 5.71
C CYS A 52 -25.48 2.40 5.32
N THR A 53 -25.63 3.73 5.38
CA THR A 53 -24.54 4.67 5.08
C THR A 53 -23.31 4.44 5.95
N LEU A 54 -23.48 4.28 7.26
CA LEU A 54 -22.36 4.01 8.17
C LEU A 54 -21.67 2.66 7.86
N SER A 55 -22.47 1.64 7.53
CA SER A 55 -21.93 0.33 7.12
C SER A 55 -21.14 0.41 5.82
N ASP A 56 -21.67 1.14 4.82
CA ASP A 56 -21.03 1.34 3.51
C ASP A 56 -19.74 2.15 3.62
N MET A 57 -19.75 3.21 4.44
CA MET A 57 -18.56 4.02 4.77
C MET A 57 -17.48 3.16 5.40
N HIS A 58 -17.84 2.33 6.39
CA HIS A 58 -16.86 1.49 7.09
C HIS A 58 -16.29 0.39 6.19
N SER A 59 -17.14 -0.26 5.39
CA SER A 59 -16.72 -1.28 4.43
C SER A 59 -15.80 -0.72 3.36
N SER A 60 -16.15 0.45 2.79
CA SER A 60 -15.32 1.16 1.82
C SER A 60 -14.00 1.62 2.43
N GLY A 61 -14.05 2.24 3.61
CA GLY A 61 -12.86 2.65 4.38
C GLY A 61 -11.88 1.50 4.58
N LYS A 62 -12.35 0.33 5.02
CA LYS A 62 -11.50 -0.87 5.19
C LYS A 62 -10.82 -1.32 3.90
N ARG A 63 -11.50 -1.21 2.75
CA ARG A 63 -10.91 -1.60 1.45
C ARG A 63 -9.77 -0.67 1.04
N PHE A 64 -9.97 0.64 1.16
CA PHE A 64 -8.94 1.62 0.83
C PHE A 64 -7.79 1.66 1.84
N MET A 65 -8.07 1.41 3.12
CA MET A 65 -7.04 1.17 4.14
C MET A 65 -6.14 0.00 3.74
N MET A 66 -6.74 -1.14 3.40
CA MET A 66 -6.01 -2.33 2.99
C MET A 66 -5.20 -2.09 1.71
N LEU A 67 -5.76 -1.35 0.75
CA LEU A 67 -5.05 -0.96 -0.48
C LEU A 67 -3.81 -0.11 -0.18
N GLY A 68 -3.92 0.92 0.67
CA GLY A 68 -2.79 1.76 1.05
C GLY A 68 -1.70 1.00 1.81
N MET A 69 -2.10 0.09 2.71
CA MET A 69 -1.15 -0.75 3.45
C MET A 69 -0.40 -1.72 2.52
N ILE A 70 -1.12 -2.41 1.63
CA ILE A 70 -0.49 -3.36 0.70
C ILE A 70 0.41 -2.61 -0.28
N TYR A 71 -0.03 -1.49 -0.84
CA TYR A 71 0.79 -0.71 -1.77
C TYR A 71 2.12 -0.29 -1.16
N THR A 72 2.10 0.40 -0.02
CA THR A 72 3.34 0.85 0.64
C THR A 72 4.19 -0.32 1.15
N GLY A 73 3.55 -1.40 1.62
CA GLY A 73 4.27 -2.61 2.02
C GLY A 73 4.97 -3.29 0.84
N SER A 74 4.26 -3.46 -0.28
CA SER A 74 4.79 -4.07 -1.50
C SER A 74 5.91 -3.23 -2.12
N GLU A 75 5.77 -1.91 -2.14
CA GLU A 75 6.83 -1.01 -2.61
C GLU A 75 8.09 -1.16 -1.77
N ALA A 76 7.96 -1.08 -0.43
CA ALA A 76 9.09 -1.22 0.49
C ALA A 76 9.76 -2.61 0.39
N LEU A 77 8.98 -3.67 0.18
CA LEU A 77 9.51 -5.02 -0.04
C LEU A 77 10.28 -5.11 -1.36
N ILE A 78 9.71 -4.61 -2.46
CA ILE A 78 10.37 -4.63 -3.78
C ILE A 78 11.65 -3.79 -3.76
N GLU A 79 11.62 -2.64 -3.10
CA GLU A 79 12.80 -1.78 -2.92
C GLU A 79 13.90 -2.50 -2.12
N THR A 80 13.51 -3.21 -1.05
CA THR A 80 14.46 -3.98 -0.24
C THR A 80 15.11 -5.12 -1.05
N VAL A 81 14.36 -5.75 -1.97
CA VAL A 81 14.86 -6.84 -2.82
C VAL A 81 15.73 -6.33 -3.98
N ARG A 82 15.35 -5.22 -4.62
CA ARG A 82 16.05 -4.70 -5.81
C ARG A 82 17.16 -3.70 -5.48
N GLY A 83 17.16 -3.11 -4.29
CA GLY A 83 18.13 -2.11 -3.85
C GLY A 83 18.12 -0.80 -4.66
N LYS A 84 17.05 -0.53 -5.40
CA LYS A 84 16.87 0.66 -6.25
C LYS A 84 15.43 1.15 -6.17
N ARG A 85 15.21 2.46 -6.32
CA ARG A 85 13.89 3.09 -6.45
C ARG A 85 13.67 3.49 -7.91
N ASP A 86 12.87 2.72 -8.62
CA ASP A 86 12.56 2.94 -10.04
C ASP A 86 11.03 2.94 -10.28
N PRO A 87 10.54 3.59 -11.35
CA PRO A 87 9.14 3.58 -11.78
C PRO A 87 8.53 2.17 -11.91
N LEU A 88 9.35 1.19 -12.28
CA LEU A 88 8.92 -0.21 -12.40
C LEU A 88 8.53 -0.83 -11.05
N ASN A 89 9.11 -0.37 -9.94
CA ASN A 89 8.76 -0.85 -8.61
C ASN A 89 7.38 -0.34 -8.18
N VAL A 90 7.10 0.92 -8.52
CA VAL A 90 5.78 1.54 -8.32
C VAL A 90 4.71 0.78 -9.10
N LEU A 91 4.97 0.48 -10.38
CA LEU A 91 4.09 -0.31 -11.24
C LEU A 91 3.86 -1.75 -10.72
N GLY A 92 4.90 -2.39 -10.20
CA GLY A 92 4.81 -3.72 -9.60
C GLY A 92 4.02 -3.71 -8.30
N ALA A 93 4.30 -2.75 -7.42
CA ALA A 93 3.58 -2.57 -6.16
C ALA A 93 2.09 -2.27 -6.38
N SER A 94 1.76 -1.43 -7.37
CA SER A 94 0.37 -1.15 -7.75
C SER A 94 -0.32 -2.39 -8.34
N ALA A 95 0.34 -3.18 -9.19
CA ALA A 95 -0.23 -4.41 -9.72
C ALA A 95 -0.60 -5.38 -8.58
N ILE A 96 0.33 -5.56 -7.64
CA ILE A 96 0.15 -6.44 -6.47
C ILE A 96 -0.98 -5.91 -5.59
N ALA A 97 -0.98 -4.62 -5.26
CA ALA A 97 -2.01 -4.03 -4.41
C ALA A 97 -3.41 -4.13 -5.02
N GLY A 98 -3.56 -3.75 -6.30
CA GLY A 98 -4.84 -3.81 -7.02
C GLY A 98 -5.35 -5.24 -7.20
N GLY A 99 -4.45 -6.17 -7.52
CA GLY A 99 -4.76 -7.59 -7.63
C GLY A 99 -5.17 -8.21 -6.29
N LEU A 100 -4.37 -8.00 -5.23
CA LEU A 100 -4.60 -8.65 -3.94
C LEU A 100 -5.88 -8.15 -3.26
N VAL A 101 -6.17 -6.84 -3.31
CA VAL A 101 -7.39 -6.28 -2.71
C VAL A 101 -8.65 -6.77 -3.43
N MET A 102 -8.57 -7.01 -4.74
CA MET A 102 -9.69 -7.49 -5.56
C MET A 102 -9.77 -9.00 -5.77
N SER A 103 -8.76 -9.75 -5.33
CA SER A 103 -8.73 -11.22 -5.41
C SER A 103 -10.00 -11.87 -4.82
N ARG A 104 -10.47 -11.35 -3.67
CA ARG A 104 -11.70 -11.83 -3.00
C ARG A 104 -13.00 -11.63 -3.80
N ASN A 105 -12.97 -10.81 -4.85
CA ASN A 105 -14.13 -10.56 -5.70
C ASN A 105 -14.10 -11.38 -7.00
N GLY A 106 -13.09 -12.24 -7.18
CA GLY A 106 -12.94 -13.15 -8.30
C GLY A 106 -11.72 -12.83 -9.18
N LEU A 107 -11.24 -13.84 -9.91
CA LEU A 107 -10.05 -13.78 -10.77
C LEU A 107 -10.11 -12.65 -11.80
N GLY A 108 -11.25 -12.49 -12.49
CA GLY A 108 -11.41 -11.41 -13.48
C GLY A 108 -11.30 -10.01 -12.88
N LYS A 109 -11.84 -9.79 -11.68
CA LYS A 109 -11.73 -8.50 -10.96
C LYS A 109 -10.33 -8.28 -10.40
N SER A 110 -9.62 -9.35 -10.03
CA SER A 110 -8.22 -9.30 -9.63
C SER A 110 -7.33 -8.81 -10.78
N VAL A 111 -7.48 -9.40 -11.96
CA VAL A 111 -6.70 -8.99 -13.15
C VAL A 111 -7.05 -7.57 -13.56
N LEU A 112 -8.35 -7.23 -13.59
CA LEU A 112 -8.79 -5.86 -13.90
C LEU A 112 -8.25 -4.84 -12.88
N GLY A 113 -8.25 -5.19 -11.59
CA GLY A 113 -7.69 -4.36 -10.52
C GLY A 113 -6.18 -4.16 -10.66
N ALA A 114 -5.44 -5.22 -10.97
CA ALA A 114 -3.99 -5.13 -11.20
C ALA A 114 -3.66 -4.25 -12.40
N VAL A 115 -4.30 -4.50 -13.56
CA VAL A 115 -4.07 -3.73 -14.79
C VAL A 115 -4.49 -2.28 -14.60
N GLY A 116 -5.70 -2.03 -14.09
CA GLY A 116 -6.22 -0.68 -13.92
C GLY A 116 -5.37 0.15 -12.96
N PHE A 117 -4.94 -0.44 -11.83
CA PHE A 117 -4.13 0.29 -10.86
C PHE A 117 -2.71 0.53 -11.38
N SER A 118 -2.09 -0.43 -12.08
CA SER A 118 -0.79 -0.20 -12.73
C SER A 118 -0.84 0.82 -13.85
N VAL A 119 -1.87 0.82 -14.69
CA VAL A 119 -2.01 1.84 -15.74
C VAL A 119 -2.18 3.22 -15.13
N TYR A 120 -3.05 3.38 -14.12
CA TYR A 120 -3.23 4.66 -13.43
C TYR A 120 -1.93 5.19 -12.82
N THR A 121 -1.20 4.32 -12.12
CA THR A 121 0.04 4.72 -11.43
C THR A 121 1.16 5.01 -12.43
N GLY A 122 1.29 4.20 -13.48
CA GLY A 122 2.27 4.41 -14.55
C GLY A 122 2.02 5.69 -15.34
N LEU A 123 0.75 6.06 -15.55
CA LEU A 123 0.40 7.30 -16.21
C LEU A 123 0.84 8.50 -15.35
N ASN A 124 0.54 8.49 -14.04
CA ASN A 124 0.99 9.55 -13.14
C ASN A 124 2.50 9.69 -13.12
N GLU A 125 3.23 8.58 -13.02
CA GLU A 125 4.70 8.57 -13.02
C GLU A 125 5.28 9.15 -14.32
N PHE A 126 4.66 8.81 -15.46
CA PHE A 126 5.04 9.36 -16.76
C PHE A 126 4.79 10.86 -16.87
N TYR A 127 3.71 11.39 -16.28
CA TYR A 127 3.48 12.83 -16.21
C TYR A 127 4.55 13.53 -15.36
N TYR A 128 4.78 13.08 -14.13
CA TYR A 128 5.77 13.71 -13.23
C TYR A 128 7.19 13.69 -13.84
N THR A 129 7.60 12.58 -14.45
CA THR A 129 8.94 12.48 -15.08
C THR A 129 9.10 13.41 -16.30
N ARG A 130 8.00 13.91 -16.88
CA ARG A 130 8.04 14.81 -18.04
C ARG A 130 8.11 16.29 -17.67
N ASP A 131 7.62 16.67 -16.49
CA ASP A 131 7.64 18.06 -16.02
C ASP A 131 9.00 18.48 -15.43
N ASP A 132 9.92 17.53 -15.20
CA ASP A 132 11.30 17.79 -14.76
C ASP A 132 12.27 18.14 -15.93
N LYS A 133 11.77 18.66 -17.05
CA LYS A 133 12.56 19.12 -18.21
C LYS A 133 12.24 20.55 -18.63
#